data_AF-A0A1S1TZY8-F1
#
_entry.id   AF-A0A1S1TZY8-F1
#
_cell.length_a   1.000
_cell.length_b   1.000
_cell.length_c   1.000
_cell.angle_alpha   90.00
_cell.angle_beta   90.00
_cell.angle_gamma   90.00
#
_symmetry.space_group_name_H-M   'P 1'
#
loop_
_entity.id
_entity.type
_entity.pdbx_description
1 polymer ?
#
loop_
_entity_poly.entity_id
_entity_poly.type
_entity_poly.pdbx_seq_one_letter_code
_entity_poly.pdbx_strand_id
1 'polypeptide(L)'
;MPRTVETIVANHQAAAALRAAGKPIWPRKVNIKTILREDQSSEDPAVIADKANRIAKLLRAQAPARLFDCTDPDCDYDFVDAVEMMEECTVASLAVDLENGVEAVDMMNGWLEAVYDWADANRVWLGN
;
A
#
# COMPACT_ATOMS: atom_id res chain seq x y z
N MET A 1 -12.95 5.52 1.58
CA MET A 1 -13.60 6.83 1.30
C MET A 1 -13.34 7.16 -0.17
N PRO A 2 -14.34 7.63 -0.95
CA PRO A 2 -14.08 7.98 -2.34
C PRO A 2 -13.08 9.13 -2.44
N ARG A 3 -12.08 9.01 -3.33
CA ARG A 3 -11.08 10.04 -3.62
C ARG A 3 -11.74 11.22 -4.33
N THR A 4 -12.08 12.24 -3.55
CA THR A 4 -12.69 13.50 -4.03
C THR A 4 -11.72 14.66 -3.93
N VAL A 5 -11.97 15.73 -4.70
CA VAL A 5 -11.18 16.98 -4.61
C VAL A 5 -11.17 17.50 -3.17
N GLU A 6 -12.30 17.40 -2.47
CA GLU A 6 -12.47 17.79 -1.08
C GLU A 6 -11.56 16.99 -0.15
N THR A 7 -11.51 15.66 -0.31
CA THR A 7 -10.63 14.80 0.50
C THR A 7 -9.15 15.11 0.24
N ILE A 8 -8.78 15.40 -1.01
CA ILE A 8 -7.42 15.78 -1.38
C ILE A 8 -7.04 17.12 -0.71
N VAL A 9 -7.90 18.14 -0.82
CA VAL A 9 -7.67 19.46 -0.20
C VAL A 9 -7.59 19.33 1.32
N ALA A 10 -8.46 18.54 1.96
CA ALA A 10 -8.45 18.32 3.39
C ALA A 10 -7.13 17.67 3.87
N ASN A 11 -6.62 16.68 3.13
CA ASN A 11 -5.32 16.06 3.41
C ASN A 11 -4.16 17.06 3.25
N HIS A 12 -4.17 17.87 2.20
CA HIS A 12 -3.17 18.93 2.02
C HIS A 12 -3.18 19.96 3.16
N GLN A 13 -4.37 20.38 3.62
CA GLN A 13 -4.51 21.31 4.74
C GLN A 13 -3.99 20.71 6.06
N ALA A 14 -4.33 19.46 6.35
CA ALA A 14 -3.85 18.77 7.55
C ALA A 14 -2.32 18.62 7.55
N ALA A 15 -1.74 18.24 6.40
CA ALA A 15 -0.30 18.15 6.22
C ALA A 15 0.39 19.51 6.41
N ALA A 16 -0.17 20.58 5.85
CA ALA A 16 0.35 21.94 6.00
C ALA A 16 0.31 22.41 7.46
N ALA A 17 -0.77 22.13 8.19
CA ALA A 17 -0.90 22.48 9.61
C ALA A 17 0.15 21.74 10.48
N LEU A 18 0.39 20.46 10.23
CA LEU A 18 1.41 19.69 10.94
C LEU A 18 2.82 20.21 10.65
N ARG A 19 3.11 20.52 9.38
CA ARG A 19 4.39 21.13 8.99
C ARG A 19 4.60 22.50 9.63
N ALA A 20 3.57 23.35 9.68
CA ALA A 20 3.63 24.65 10.35
C ALA A 20 3.89 24.51 11.86
N ALA A 21 3.42 23.42 12.48
CA ALA A 21 3.67 23.08 13.87
C ALA A 21 5.02 22.36 14.12
N GLY A 22 5.86 22.19 13.10
CA GLY A 22 7.14 21.47 13.19
C GLY A 22 7.00 19.96 13.44
N LYS A 23 5.82 19.40 13.20
CA LYS A 23 5.53 17.97 13.38
C LYS A 23 5.74 17.21 12.06
N PRO A 24 6.05 15.91 12.11
CA PRO A 24 5.99 15.05 10.92
C PRO A 24 4.63 15.20 10.22
N ILE A 25 4.65 15.23 8.88
CA ILE A 25 3.44 15.42 8.06
C ILE A 25 2.36 14.42 8.46
N TRP A 26 2.73 13.18 8.75
CA TRP A 26 1.86 12.17 9.34
C TRP A 26 2.49 11.55 10.58
N PRO A 27 1.70 11.24 11.63
CA PRO A 27 2.22 10.70 12.88
C PRO A 27 2.66 9.24 12.78
N ARG A 28 2.21 8.50 11.76
CA ARG A 28 2.58 7.11 11.50
C ARG A 28 3.41 7.01 10.23
N LYS A 29 4.43 6.14 10.24
CA LYS A 29 5.34 5.92 9.12
C LYS A 29 5.49 4.41 8.89
N VAL A 30 5.29 3.97 7.65
CA VAL A 30 5.59 2.61 7.18
C VAL A 30 6.39 2.72 5.89
N ASN A 31 7.70 2.51 5.94
CA ASN A 31 8.57 2.85 4.81
C ASN A 31 8.64 1.73 3.75
N ILE A 32 7.60 1.59 2.93
CA ILE A 32 7.58 0.65 1.80
C ILE A 32 8.43 1.15 0.62
N LYS A 33 8.70 2.47 0.54
CA LYS A 33 9.47 3.06 -0.57
C LYS A 33 10.91 2.57 -0.65
N THR A 34 11.51 2.11 0.44
CA THR A 34 12.83 1.46 0.38
C THR A 34 12.79 0.22 -0.49
N ILE A 35 11.76 -0.63 -0.33
CA ILE A 35 11.57 -1.87 -1.11
C ILE A 35 11.26 -1.53 -2.57
N LEU A 36 10.37 -0.56 -2.81
CA LEU A 36 9.97 -0.17 -4.18
C LEU A 36 11.12 0.41 -5.02
N ARG A 37 12.12 1.01 -4.38
CA ARG A 37 13.29 1.60 -5.06
C ARG A 37 14.34 0.56 -5.43
N GLU A 38 14.29 -0.62 -4.82
CA GLU A 38 15.16 -1.73 -5.21
C GLU A 38 14.74 -2.19 -6.60
N ASP A 39 15.64 -2.15 -7.57
CA ASP A 39 15.40 -2.68 -8.92
C ASP A 39 14.07 -2.20 -9.55
N GLN A 40 13.88 -0.88 -9.57
CA GLN A 40 12.59 -0.23 -9.86
C GLN A 40 12.06 -0.49 -11.29
N SER A 41 12.95 -0.84 -12.22
CA SER A 41 12.60 -1.13 -13.62
C SER A 41 12.43 -2.62 -13.92
N SER A 42 12.55 -3.49 -12.91
CA SER A 42 12.41 -4.93 -13.12
C SER A 42 10.95 -5.34 -13.23
N GLU A 43 10.64 -5.98 -14.34
CA GLU A 43 9.36 -6.62 -14.64
C GLU A 43 9.42 -8.14 -14.37
N ASP A 44 10.54 -8.64 -13.80
CA ASP A 44 10.69 -10.05 -13.46
C ASP A 44 9.66 -10.47 -12.39
N PRO A 45 8.79 -11.45 -12.67
CA PRO A 45 7.80 -11.94 -11.70
C PRO A 45 8.41 -12.39 -10.36
N ALA A 46 9.64 -12.91 -10.35
CA ALA A 46 10.32 -13.29 -9.10
C ALA A 46 10.66 -12.08 -8.23
N VAL A 47 11.13 -10.99 -8.86
CA VAL A 47 11.42 -9.73 -8.18
C VAL A 47 10.14 -9.07 -7.68
N ILE A 48 9.07 -9.12 -8.48
CA ILE A 48 7.76 -8.56 -8.11
C ILE A 48 7.16 -9.31 -6.93
N ALA A 49 7.14 -10.66 -6.98
CA ALA A 49 6.64 -11.48 -5.88
C ALA A 49 7.43 -11.24 -4.59
N ASP A 50 8.77 -11.18 -4.64
CA ASP A 50 9.59 -10.85 -3.45
C ASP A 50 9.21 -9.49 -2.86
N LYS A 51 9.09 -8.45 -3.69
CA LYS A 51 8.71 -7.10 -3.25
C LYS A 51 7.32 -7.07 -2.62
N ALA A 52 6.33 -7.68 -3.26
CA ALA A 52 4.96 -7.76 -2.75
C ALA A 52 4.93 -8.40 -1.35
N ASN A 53 5.55 -9.58 -1.21
CA ASN A 53 5.65 -10.30 0.06
C ASN A 53 6.34 -9.48 1.16
N ARG A 54 7.45 -8.80 0.83
CA ARG A 54 8.18 -7.97 1.78
C ARG A 54 7.40 -6.73 2.21
N ILE A 55 6.66 -6.12 1.28
CA ILE A 55 5.79 -4.98 1.59
C ILE A 55 4.65 -5.41 2.50
N ALA A 56 3.97 -6.52 2.20
CA ALA A 56 2.89 -7.02 3.03
C ALA A 56 3.37 -7.37 4.45
N LYS A 57 4.50 -8.08 4.56
CA LYS A 57 5.13 -8.36 5.85
C LYS A 57 5.45 -7.08 6.64
N LEU A 58 5.91 -6.02 5.97
CA LEU A 58 6.19 -4.74 6.60
C LEU A 58 4.91 -4.06 7.09
N LEU A 59 3.84 -4.10 6.29
CA LEU A 59 2.53 -3.57 6.63
C LEU A 59 1.94 -4.29 7.84
N ARG A 60 1.91 -5.63 7.86
CA ARG A 60 1.45 -6.41 9.03
C ARG A 60 2.24 -6.08 10.30
N ALA A 61 3.55 -5.88 10.18
CA ALA A 61 4.41 -5.61 11.32
C ALA A 61 4.25 -4.21 11.92
N GLN A 62 3.85 -3.21 11.10
CA GLN A 62 3.84 -1.80 11.52
C GLN A 62 2.44 -1.17 11.59
N ALA A 63 1.47 -1.72 10.85
CA ALA A 63 0.09 -1.27 10.92
C ALA A 63 -0.62 -1.88 12.15
N PRO A 64 -1.49 -1.12 12.84
CA PRO A 64 -2.29 -1.65 13.95
C PRO A 64 -3.12 -2.88 13.52
N ALA A 65 -3.10 -3.95 14.33
CA ALA A 65 -3.81 -5.21 14.03
C ALA A 65 -5.32 -5.03 13.73
N ARG A 66 -5.98 -4.07 14.38
CA ARG A 66 -7.39 -3.73 14.14
C ARG A 66 -7.71 -3.36 12.69
N LEU A 67 -6.71 -2.90 11.92
CA LEU A 67 -6.89 -2.54 10.51
C LEU A 67 -6.99 -3.76 9.59
N PHE A 68 -6.70 -4.94 10.12
CA PHE A 68 -6.87 -6.23 9.46
C PHE A 68 -8.01 -7.04 10.09
N ASP A 69 -8.81 -6.42 10.96
CA ASP A 69 -9.97 -7.06 11.56
C ASP A 69 -11.19 -6.72 10.71
N CYS A 70 -11.66 -7.69 9.91
CA CYS A 70 -12.83 -7.54 9.06
C CYS A 70 -14.14 -7.34 9.84
N THR A 71 -14.11 -7.39 11.17
CA THR A 71 -15.26 -7.04 12.02
C THR A 71 -15.26 -5.58 12.46
N ASP A 72 -14.16 -4.84 12.24
CA ASP A 72 -14.07 -3.42 12.55
C ASP A 72 -14.91 -2.61 11.53
N PRO A 73 -15.80 -1.69 11.96
CA PRO A 73 -16.61 -0.88 11.05
C PRO A 73 -15.78 0.05 10.16
N ASP A 74 -14.55 0.36 10.54
CA ASP A 74 -13.61 1.17 9.76
C ASP A 74 -12.65 0.31 8.91
N CYS A 75 -12.91 -1.00 8.80
CA CYS A 75 -12.10 -1.91 7.97
C CYS A 75 -12.19 -1.52 6.49
N ASP A 76 -11.03 -1.41 5.86
CA ASP A 76 -10.88 -1.16 4.43
C ASP A 76 -10.60 -2.50 3.74
N TYR A 77 -11.65 -3.12 3.18
CA TYR A 77 -11.56 -4.45 2.57
C TYR A 77 -10.62 -4.46 1.37
N ASP A 78 -10.58 -3.41 0.56
CA ASP A 78 -9.69 -3.33 -0.61
C ASP A 78 -8.22 -3.35 -0.16
N PHE A 79 -7.91 -2.68 0.95
CA PHE A 79 -6.57 -2.74 1.57
C PHE A 79 -6.25 -4.12 2.15
N VAL A 80 -7.18 -4.73 2.88
CA VAL A 80 -6.97 -6.06 3.48
C VAL A 80 -6.73 -7.10 2.38
N ASP A 81 -7.60 -7.12 1.36
CA ASP A 81 -7.48 -8.02 0.21
C ASP A 81 -6.15 -7.78 -0.53
N ALA A 82 -5.76 -6.53 -0.77
CA ALA A 82 -4.48 -6.24 -1.41
C ALA A 82 -3.28 -6.76 -0.60
N VAL A 83 -3.30 -6.61 0.73
CA VAL A 83 -2.23 -7.13 1.60
C VAL A 83 -2.20 -8.66 1.56
N GLU A 84 -3.35 -9.33 1.65
CA GLU A 84 -3.43 -10.80 1.58
C GLU A 84 -2.95 -11.34 0.23
N MET A 85 -3.37 -10.72 -0.88
CA MET A 85 -2.91 -11.08 -2.21
C MET A 85 -1.40 -10.87 -2.38
N MET A 86 -0.83 -9.81 -1.78
CA MET A 86 0.62 -9.61 -1.75
C MET A 86 1.37 -10.67 -0.92
N GLU A 87 0.76 -11.19 0.17
CA GLU A 87 1.34 -12.26 1.02
C GLU A 87 1.32 -13.62 0.35
N GLU A 88 0.31 -13.87 -0.48
CA GLU A 88 0.14 -15.13 -1.21
C GLU A 88 0.77 -15.09 -2.61
N CYS A 89 1.32 -13.93 -3.01
CA CYS A 89 1.90 -13.74 -4.33
C CYS A 89 3.11 -14.65 -4.56
N THR A 90 3.01 -15.46 -5.62
CA THR A 90 4.08 -16.35 -6.07
C THR A 90 4.32 -16.18 -7.57
N VAL A 91 5.47 -16.64 -8.06
CA VAL A 91 5.73 -16.69 -9.51
C VAL A 91 4.69 -17.54 -10.23
N ALA A 92 4.20 -18.61 -9.59
CA ALA A 92 3.17 -19.47 -10.16
C ALA A 92 1.81 -18.76 -10.28
N SER A 93 1.40 -17.98 -9.28
CA SER A 93 0.15 -17.20 -9.35
C SER A 93 0.25 -16.12 -10.43
N LEU A 94 1.37 -15.40 -10.50
CA LEU A 94 1.60 -14.39 -11.53
C LEU A 94 1.63 -14.98 -12.96
N ALA A 95 2.10 -16.22 -13.12
CA ALA A 95 2.05 -16.91 -14.42
C ALA A 95 0.60 -17.20 -14.85
N VAL A 96 -0.28 -17.56 -13.91
CA VAL A 96 -1.72 -17.74 -14.18
C VAL A 96 -2.38 -16.42 -14.54
N ASP A 97 -2.02 -15.32 -13.86
CA ASP A 97 -2.53 -13.98 -14.20
C ASP A 97 -2.07 -13.55 -15.61
N LEU A 98 -0.83 -13.87 -15.99
CA LEU A 98 -0.30 -13.62 -17.32
C LEU A 98 -1.06 -14.40 -18.41
N GLU A 99 -1.44 -15.65 -18.14
CA GLU A 99 -2.30 -16.44 -19.05
C GLU A 99 -3.68 -15.79 -19.26
N ASN A 100 -4.16 -15.03 -18.27
CA ASN A 100 -5.38 -14.23 -18.34
C ASN A 100 -5.15 -12.81 -18.90
N GLY A 101 -3.93 -12.51 -19.36
CA GLY A 101 -3.57 -11.24 -20.00
C GLY A 101 -3.23 -10.10 -19.04
N VAL A 102 -2.89 -10.41 -17.78
CA VAL A 102 -2.50 -9.41 -16.79
C VAL A 102 -1.03 -9.58 -16.42
N GLU A 103 -0.23 -8.53 -16.63
CA GLU A 103 1.20 -8.59 -16.32
C GLU A 103 1.45 -8.47 -14.81
N ALA A 104 2.57 -9.04 -14.34
CA ALA A 104 2.92 -9.00 -12.92
C ALA A 104 3.07 -7.56 -12.38
N VAL A 105 3.54 -6.64 -13.22
CA VAL A 105 3.66 -5.22 -12.85
C VAL A 105 2.30 -4.57 -12.66
N ASP A 106 1.30 -4.94 -13.46
CA ASP A 106 -0.07 -4.44 -13.34
C ASP A 106 -0.72 -4.94 -12.05
N MET A 107 -0.52 -6.21 -11.70
CA MET A 107 -0.96 -6.77 -10.40
C MET A 107 -0.36 -5.98 -9.23
N MET A 108 0.96 -5.76 -9.26
CA MET A 108 1.65 -4.99 -8.22
C MET A 108 1.15 -3.55 -8.12
N ASN A 109 0.92 -2.89 -9.26
CA ASN A 109 0.40 -1.52 -9.29
C ASN A 109 -1.01 -1.43 -8.69
N GLY A 110 -1.89 -2.38 -9.01
CA GLY A 110 -3.25 -2.43 -8.46
C GLY A 110 -3.24 -2.61 -6.94
N TRP A 111 -2.41 -3.52 -6.41
CA TRP A 111 -2.30 -3.68 -4.95
C TRP A 111 -1.69 -2.44 -4.28
N LEU A 112 -0.70 -1.79 -4.92
CA LEU A 112 -0.12 -0.56 -4.40
C LEU A 112 -1.13 0.59 -4.36
N GLU A 113 -2.04 0.68 -5.33
CA GLU A 113 -3.09 1.69 -5.36
C GLU A 113 -3.97 1.59 -4.09
N ALA A 114 -4.45 0.39 -3.75
CA ALA A 114 -5.20 0.15 -2.52
C ALA A 114 -4.40 0.53 -1.25
N VAL A 115 -3.10 0.18 -1.21
CA VAL A 115 -2.21 0.57 -0.09
C VAL A 115 -2.05 2.08 0.02
N TYR A 116 -1.92 2.81 -1.10
CA TYR A 116 -1.80 4.27 -1.10
C TYR A 116 -3.11 4.95 -0.67
N ASP A 117 -4.26 4.47 -1.16
CA ASP A 117 -5.56 5.03 -0.79
C ASP A 117 -5.87 4.82 0.70
N TRP A 118 -5.58 3.63 1.23
CA TRP A 118 -5.67 3.36 2.67
C TRP A 118 -4.76 4.30 3.48
N ALA A 119 -3.51 4.49 3.03
CA ALA A 119 -2.56 5.34 3.73
C ALA A 119 -2.98 6.82 3.72
N ASP A 120 -3.54 7.32 2.62
CA ASP A 120 -4.09 8.66 2.51
C ASP A 120 -5.29 8.84 3.46
N ALA A 121 -6.20 7.86 3.51
CA ALA A 121 -7.37 7.91 4.41
C ALA A 121 -6.98 7.85 5.89
N ASN A 122 -5.94 7.07 6.22
CA ASN A 122 -5.49 6.83 7.59
C ASN A 122 -4.35 7.75 8.03
N ARG A 123 -3.93 8.70 7.17
CA ARG A 123 -2.81 9.62 7.42
C ARG A 123 -1.55 8.85 7.85
N VAL A 124 -1.13 7.92 6.99
CA VAL A 124 0.08 7.11 7.15
C VAL A 124 1.11 7.53 6.10
N TRP A 125 2.34 7.81 6.52
CA TRP A 125 3.42 8.13 5.60
C TRP A 125 4.11 6.86 5.10
N LEU A 126 4.02 6.60 3.79
CA LEU A 126 4.60 5.41 3.17
C LEU A 126 6.06 5.54 2.72
N GLY A 127 6.66 6.73 2.89
CA GLY A 127 8.01 7.05 2.39
C GLY A 127 9.06 7.21 3.48
N ASN A 128 10.30 7.48 3.06
CA ASN A 128 11.35 7.95 3.97
C ASN A 128 11.26 9.47 4.17
#